data_AF-A0A836C1D3-F1
#
_entry.id   AF-A0A836C1D3-F1
#
_cell.length_a   1.000
_cell.length_b   1.000
_cell.length_c   1.000
_cell.angle_alpha   90.00
_cell.angle_beta   90.00
_cell.angle_gamma   90.00
#
_symmetry.space_group_name_H-M   'P 1'
#
loop_
_entity.id
_entity.type
_entity.pdbx_description
1 polymer ?
#
loop_
_entity_poly.entity_id
_entity_poly.type
_entity_poly.pdbx_seq_one_letter_code
_entity_poly.pdbx_strand_id
1 'polypeptide(L)'
;MFAKLVADCPHLLTQGDVFTAGCAMIFFKSMGWRNKDISQRIIGYYPQLLLLDRRRDIDPVVRFLERMNCTGENLRLLVWEYPRIFDKNYRRQVRKFQHLGVYGLTMQSSVSRASEASAAEEGISLTLGRGTGALWE
;
A
#
# COMPACT_ATOMS: atom_id res chain seq x y z
N MET A 1 -18.24 -15.49 22.16
CA MET A 1 -17.28 -15.08 21.10
C MET A 1 -16.35 -16.23 20.72
N PHE A 2 -15.68 -16.89 21.68
CA PHE A 2 -14.76 -18.00 21.41
C PHE A 2 -15.41 -19.21 20.71
N ALA A 3 -16.59 -19.65 21.16
CA ALA A 3 -17.31 -20.77 20.54
C ALA A 3 -17.69 -20.51 19.07
N LYS A 4 -18.05 -19.25 18.73
CA LYS A 4 -18.34 -18.83 17.36
C LYS A 4 -17.07 -18.86 16.49
N LEU A 5 -15.93 -18.50 17.07
CA LEU A 5 -14.65 -18.54 16.37
C LEU A 5 -14.21 -19.98 16.06
N VAL A 6 -14.39 -20.89 17.01
CA VAL A 6 -14.14 -22.33 16.83
C VAL A 6 -15.03 -22.90 15.72
N ALA A 7 -16.28 -22.46 15.64
CA ALA A 7 -17.23 -22.88 14.62
C ALA A 7 -16.93 -22.26 13.23
N ASP A 8 -16.66 -20.96 13.17
CA ASP A 8 -16.50 -20.22 11.91
C ASP A 8 -15.11 -20.45 11.27
N CYS A 9 -14.07 -20.66 12.09
CA CYS A 9 -12.69 -20.82 11.63
C CYS A 9 -11.88 -21.81 12.50
N PRO A 10 -12.19 -23.12 12.43
CA PRO A 10 -11.43 -24.15 13.16
C PRO A 10 -9.95 -24.19 12.75
N HIS A 11 -9.64 -23.76 11.51
CA HIS A 11 -8.28 -23.68 10.98
C HIS A 11 -7.38 -22.71 11.76
N LEU A 12 -7.95 -21.71 12.43
CA LEU A 12 -7.16 -20.83 13.31
C LEU A 12 -6.60 -21.59 14.52
N LEU A 13 -7.30 -22.63 15.00
CA LEU A 13 -6.86 -23.42 16.15
C LEU A 13 -5.90 -24.55 15.76
N THR A 14 -6.01 -25.05 14.52
CA THR A 14 -5.19 -26.18 14.05
C THR A 14 -3.94 -25.75 13.30
N GLN A 15 -3.99 -24.61 12.59
CA GLN A 15 -2.89 -24.10 11.76
C GLN A 15 -2.43 -22.70 12.15
N GLY A 16 -3.16 -22.02 13.05
CA GLY A 16 -2.77 -20.69 13.49
C GLY A 16 -1.55 -20.74 14.40
N ASP A 17 -0.62 -19.85 14.13
CA ASP A 17 0.54 -19.59 14.97
C ASP A 17 0.34 -18.26 15.73
N VAL A 18 0.68 -18.26 17.01
CA VAL A 18 0.61 -17.08 17.88
C VAL A 18 1.52 -15.98 17.35
N PHE A 19 2.67 -16.33 16.78
CA PHE A 19 3.58 -15.35 16.19
C PHE A 19 2.94 -14.66 14.96
N THR A 20 2.41 -15.44 14.01
CA THR A 20 1.72 -14.91 12.82
C THR A 20 0.52 -14.02 13.19
N ALA A 21 -0.32 -14.50 14.10
CA ALA A 21 -1.46 -13.73 14.60
C ALA A 21 -0.99 -12.43 15.28
N GLY A 22 0.08 -12.49 16.07
CA GLY A 22 0.70 -11.33 16.70
C GLY A 22 1.22 -10.30 15.68
N CYS A 23 1.93 -10.75 14.65
CA CYS A 23 2.42 -9.88 13.58
C CYS A 23 1.27 -9.19 12.83
N ALA A 24 0.21 -9.93 12.50
CA ALA A 24 -0.98 -9.37 11.87
C ALA A 24 -1.63 -8.30 12.78
N MET A 25 -1.81 -8.59 14.07
CA MET A 25 -2.37 -7.64 15.03
C MET A 25 -1.52 -6.37 15.17
N ILE A 26 -0.19 -6.50 15.24
CA ILE A 26 0.72 -5.35 15.30
C ILE A 26 0.57 -4.49 14.04
N PHE A 27 0.41 -5.11 12.87
CA PHE A 27 0.16 -4.37 11.63
C PHE A 27 -1.15 -3.57 11.69
N PHE A 28 -2.27 -4.18 12.10
CA PHE A 28 -3.52 -3.45 12.23
C PHE A 28 -3.42 -2.29 13.23
N LYS A 29 -2.67 -2.49 14.33
CA LYS A 29 -2.36 -1.41 15.28
C LYS A 29 -1.53 -0.30 14.64
N SER A 30 -0.54 -0.62 13.80
CA SER A 30 0.25 0.40 13.07
C SER A 30 -0.58 1.19 12.06
N MET A 31 -1.69 0.63 11.56
CA MET A 31 -2.67 1.36 10.74
C MET A 31 -3.66 2.19 11.57
N GLY A 32 -3.50 2.26 12.89
CA GLY A 32 -4.34 3.07 13.79
C GLY A 32 -5.57 2.35 14.34
N TRP A 33 -5.62 1.02 14.30
CA TRP A 33 -6.72 0.25 14.90
C TRP A 33 -6.50 0.08 16.41
N ARG A 34 -7.57 0.24 17.20
CA ARG A 34 -7.51 -0.01 18.64
C ARG A 34 -7.74 -1.49 18.95
N ASN A 35 -7.31 -1.93 20.11
CA ASN A 35 -7.51 -3.32 20.56
C ASN A 35 -8.99 -3.75 20.54
N LYS A 36 -9.91 -2.83 20.89
CA LYS A 36 -11.36 -3.08 20.84
C LYS A 36 -11.87 -3.30 19.41
N ASP A 37 -11.33 -2.54 18.47
CA ASP A 37 -11.71 -2.62 17.06
C ASP A 37 -11.23 -3.95 16.46
N ILE A 38 -10.01 -4.37 16.81
CA ILE A 38 -9.45 -5.67 16.40
C ILE A 38 -10.25 -6.83 17.00
N SER A 39 -10.59 -6.78 18.29
CA SER A 39 -11.34 -7.87 18.93
C SER A 39 -12.77 -7.98 18.42
N GLN A 40 -13.47 -6.87 18.20
CA GLN A 40 -14.84 -6.91 17.72
C GLN A 40 -14.93 -7.24 16.24
N ARG A 41 -14.05 -6.66 15.41
CA ARG A 41 -14.16 -6.75 13.95
C ARG A 41 -13.33 -7.89 13.36
N ILE A 42 -12.06 -8.02 13.73
CA ILE A 42 -11.19 -9.07 13.19
C ILE A 42 -11.51 -10.40 13.84
N ILE A 43 -11.40 -10.50 15.16
CA ILE A 43 -11.65 -11.76 15.88
C ILE A 43 -13.12 -12.18 15.74
N GLY A 44 -14.06 -11.22 15.76
CA GLY A 44 -15.49 -11.49 15.68
C GLY A 44 -16.00 -11.92 14.29
N TYR A 45 -15.52 -11.31 13.21
CA TYR A 45 -16.07 -11.52 11.86
C TYR A 45 -15.08 -12.04 10.83
N TYR A 46 -13.78 -11.77 11.01
CA TYR A 46 -12.74 -12.10 10.03
C TYR A 46 -11.52 -12.75 10.69
N PRO A 47 -11.67 -13.84 11.47
CA PRO A 47 -10.57 -14.48 12.17
C PRO A 47 -9.49 -15.03 11.22
N GLN A 48 -9.83 -15.27 9.95
CA GLN A 48 -8.88 -15.70 8.92
C GLN A 48 -7.76 -14.69 8.64
N LEU A 49 -7.95 -13.41 8.96
CA LEU A 49 -6.90 -12.40 8.80
C LEU A 49 -5.72 -12.62 9.73
N LEU A 50 -5.93 -13.33 10.84
CA LEU A 50 -4.87 -13.68 11.79
C LEU A 50 -4.01 -14.84 11.29
N LEU A 51 -4.45 -15.56 10.25
CA LEU A 51 -3.66 -16.60 9.58
C LEU A 51 -2.74 -16.03 8.50
N LEU A 52 -2.90 -14.77 8.13
CA LEU A 52 -2.14 -14.16 7.05
C LEU A 52 -0.72 -13.85 7.50
N ASP A 53 0.25 -14.28 6.71
CA ASP A 53 1.64 -13.94 6.96
C ASP A 53 1.90 -12.48 6.55
N ARG A 54 2.54 -11.75 7.46
CA ARG A 54 2.84 -10.32 7.26
C ARG A 54 3.62 -10.07 5.97
N ARG A 55 4.68 -10.84 5.72
CA ARG A 55 5.61 -10.62 4.61
C ARG A 55 5.09 -11.20 3.31
N ARG A 56 4.41 -12.35 3.38
CA ARG A 56 3.95 -13.10 2.20
C ARG A 56 2.61 -12.61 1.69
N ASP A 57 1.67 -12.30 2.57
CA ASP A 57 0.28 -12.03 2.20
C ASP A 57 -0.07 -10.55 2.34
N ILE A 58 0.33 -9.91 3.45
CA ILE A 58 -0.08 -8.53 3.74
C ILE A 58 0.77 -7.52 2.97
N ASP A 59 2.10 -7.60 3.07
CA ASP A 59 3.02 -6.62 2.48
C ASP A 59 2.86 -6.44 0.95
N PRO A 60 2.67 -7.51 0.14
CA PRO A 60 2.48 -7.34 -1.30
C PRO A 60 1.20 -6.59 -1.64
N VAL A 61 0.13 -6.78 -0.86
CA VAL A 61 -1.15 -6.08 -1.04
C VAL A 61 -1.00 -4.62 -0.67
N VAL A 62 -0.36 -4.31 0.45
CA VAL A 62 -0.10 -2.93 0.88
C VAL A 62 0.74 -2.18 -0.17
N ARG A 63 1.85 -2.76 -0.62
CA ARG A 63 2.69 -2.14 -1.68
C ARG A 63 1.94 -1.95 -2.99
N PHE A 64 0.99 -2.85 -3.29
CA PHE A 64 0.16 -2.70 -4.47
C PHE A 64 -0.84 -1.53 -4.32
N LEU A 65 -1.46 -1.39 -3.15
CA LEU A 65 -2.38 -0.28 -2.84
C LEU A 65 -1.65 1.07 -2.81
N GLU A 66 -0.44 1.12 -2.25
CA GLU A 66 0.41 2.30 -2.23
C GLU A 66 0.76 2.80 -3.64
N ARG A 67 1.07 1.88 -4.58
CA ARG A 67 1.28 2.23 -6.01
C ARG A 67 0.04 2.81 -6.69
N MET A 68 -1.13 2.56 -6.13
CA MET A 68 -2.42 3.06 -6.62
C MET A 68 -2.87 4.31 -5.84
N ASN A 69 -1.95 4.98 -5.13
CA ASN A 69 -2.18 6.13 -4.27
C ASN A 69 -3.15 5.89 -3.09
N CYS A 70 -3.42 4.64 -2.72
CA CYS A 70 -4.22 4.32 -1.55
C CYS A 70 -3.32 4.16 -0.32
N THR A 71 -3.17 5.25 0.44
CA THR A 71 -2.28 5.31 1.62
C THR A 71 -3.00 5.91 2.84
N GLY A 72 -2.40 5.75 4.03
CA GLY A 72 -2.86 6.38 5.26
C GLY A 72 -4.31 6.05 5.63
N GLU A 73 -5.15 7.08 5.73
CA GLU A 73 -6.55 6.95 6.15
C GLU A 73 -7.41 6.23 5.11
N ASN A 74 -7.13 6.39 3.82
CA ASN A 74 -7.83 5.66 2.76
C ASN A 74 -7.55 4.15 2.84
N LEU A 75 -6.30 3.77 3.07
CA LEU A 75 -5.92 2.37 3.28
C LEU A 75 -6.62 1.79 4.51
N ARG A 76 -6.65 2.56 5.61
CA ARG A 76 -7.36 2.18 6.83
C ARG A 76 -8.86 2.00 6.57
N LEU A 77 -9.50 2.91 5.86
CA LEU A 77 -10.93 2.86 5.53
C LEU A 77 -11.24 1.64 4.64
N LEU A 78 -10.42 1.38 3.62
CA LEU A 78 -10.56 0.23 2.74
C LEU A 78 -10.47 -1.08 3.51
N VAL A 79 -9.46 -1.22 4.38
CA VAL A 79 -9.28 -2.42 5.21
C VAL A 79 -10.41 -2.55 6.25
N TRP A 80 -10.96 -1.43 6.72
CA TRP A 80 -12.09 -1.42 7.63
C TRP A 80 -13.35 -1.98 6.95
N GLU A 81 -13.72 -1.43 5.80
CA GLU A 81 -14.92 -1.82 5.06
C GLU A 81 -14.77 -3.18 4.38
N TYR A 82 -13.60 -3.47 3.82
CA TYR A 82 -13.31 -4.71 3.11
C TYR A 82 -12.02 -5.39 3.58
N PRO A 83 -12.03 -6.03 4.77
CA PRO A 83 -10.85 -6.71 5.30
C PRO A 83 -10.35 -7.86 4.42
N ARG A 84 -11.25 -8.45 3.60
CA ARG A 84 -10.92 -9.51 2.61
C ARG A 84 -10.05 -9.03 1.45
N ILE A 85 -9.62 -7.76 1.46
CA ILE A 85 -8.66 -7.23 0.49
C ILE A 85 -7.32 -7.96 0.52
N PHE A 86 -6.97 -8.65 1.61
CA PHE A 86 -5.71 -9.41 1.71
C PHE A 86 -5.78 -10.83 1.14
N ASP A 87 -6.92 -11.23 0.57
CA ASP A 87 -7.07 -12.54 -0.08
C ASP A 87 -6.34 -12.57 -1.44
N LYS A 88 -6.07 -13.77 -1.96
CA LYS A 88 -5.30 -14.00 -3.22
C LYS A 88 -5.84 -13.22 -4.42
N ASN A 89 -7.12 -12.87 -4.42
CA ASN A 89 -7.81 -12.16 -5.50
C ASN A 89 -7.85 -10.63 -5.34
N TYR A 90 -7.00 -10.05 -4.49
CA TYR A 90 -6.97 -8.61 -4.19
C TYR A 90 -6.92 -7.71 -5.43
N ARG A 91 -6.18 -8.09 -6.47
CA ARG A 91 -6.08 -7.30 -7.72
C ARG A 91 -7.43 -7.07 -8.40
N ARG A 92 -8.31 -8.08 -8.39
CA ARG A 92 -9.65 -7.96 -8.99
C ARG A 92 -10.53 -7.02 -8.18
N GLN A 93 -10.43 -7.08 -6.85
CA GLN A 93 -11.19 -6.23 -5.94
C GLN A 93 -10.75 -4.76 -6.06
N VAL A 94 -9.45 -4.50 -6.08
CA VAL A 94 -8.91 -3.14 -6.25
C VAL A 94 -9.36 -2.53 -7.58
N ARG A 95 -9.36 -3.28 -8.69
CA ARG A 95 -9.89 -2.78 -9.97
C ARG A 95 -11.36 -2.37 -9.88
N LYS A 96 -12.17 -3.11 -9.13
CA LYS A 96 -13.58 -2.77 -8.91
C LYS A 96 -13.71 -1.46 -8.14
N PHE A 97 -12.94 -1.29 -7.06
CA PHE A 97 -12.91 -0.05 -6.29
C PHE A 97 -12.39 1.14 -7.09
N GLN A 98 -11.42 0.91 -7.97
CA GLN A 98 -10.90 1.92 -8.88
C GLN A 98 -11.95 2.38 -9.90
N HIS A 99 -12.77 1.47 -10.44
CA HIS A 99 -13.90 1.84 -11.32
C HIS A 99 -14.96 2.64 -10.57
N LEU A 100 -15.12 2.42 -9.27
CA LEU A 100 -16.05 3.15 -8.41
C LEU A 100 -15.48 4.49 -7.92
N GLY A 101 -14.20 4.77 -8.13
CA GLY A 101 -13.56 6.02 -7.69
C GLY A 101 -13.48 6.20 -6.18
N VAL A 102 -13.41 5.11 -5.40
CA VAL A 102 -13.43 5.12 -3.93
C VAL A 102 -12.04 4.92 -3.31
N TYR A 103 -11.85 5.33 -2.06
CA TYR A 103 -10.61 5.18 -1.27
C TYR A 103 -9.35 5.82 -1.89
N GLY A 104 -9.51 6.89 -2.66
CA GLY A 104 -8.41 7.56 -3.34
C GLY A 104 -7.75 6.72 -4.45
N LEU A 105 -8.40 5.65 -4.89
CA LEU A 105 -7.94 4.82 -6.00
C LEU A 105 -8.28 5.54 -7.32
N THR A 106 -7.35 6.34 -7.82
CA THR A 106 -7.55 7.04 -9.09
C THR A 106 -7.43 6.06 -10.27
N MET A 107 -8.40 6.10 -11.18
CA MET A 107 -8.21 5.54 -12.52
C MET A 107 -7.09 6.33 -13.21
N GLN A 108 -5.89 5.76 -13.29
CA GLN A 108 -4.93 6.22 -14.29
C GLN A 108 -5.47 5.78 -15.64
N SER A 109 -6.41 6.56 -16.19
CA SER A 109 -6.63 6.55 -17.62
C SER A 109 -5.28 6.89 -18.23
N SER A 110 -4.71 5.95 -18.98
CA SER A 110 -3.56 6.19 -19.83
C SER A 110 -3.93 7.25 -20.87
N VAL A 111 -3.87 8.52 -20.49
CA VAL A 111 -3.97 9.70 -21.36
C VAL A 111 -2.88 10.68 -20.89
N SER A 112 -1.67 10.40 -21.38
CA SER A 112 -0.68 11.31 -21.96
C SER A 112 -0.17 12.54 -21.20
N ARG A 113 1.16 12.59 -21.01
CA ARG A 113 2.15 13.58 -21.55
C ARG A 113 3.48 13.42 -20.78
N ALA A 114 4.66 13.13 -21.33
CA ALA A 114 5.33 13.61 -22.55
C ALA A 114 5.24 15.13 -22.70
N SER A 115 6.36 15.82 -22.45
CA SER A 115 6.60 17.29 -22.26
C SER A 115 6.58 17.69 -20.78
N GLU A 116 7.63 18.18 -20.12
CA GLU A 116 8.91 18.78 -20.51
C GLU A 116 9.84 18.72 -19.28
N ALA A 117 11.08 18.28 -19.49
CA ALA A 117 12.25 18.88 -18.84
C ALA A 117 13.47 18.63 -19.74
N SER A 118 13.35 19.06 -21.00
CA SER A 118 14.49 19.48 -21.81
C SER A 118 14.73 20.97 -21.54
N ALA A 119 15.54 21.25 -20.53
CA ALA A 119 16.25 22.51 -20.31
C ALA A 119 17.42 22.17 -19.39
N ALA A 120 18.70 22.23 -19.78
CA ALA A 120 19.33 22.69 -20.99
C ALA A 120 20.68 21.96 -21.09
N GLU A 121 20.85 21.16 -22.14
CA GLU A 121 22.17 20.82 -22.66
C GLU A 121 22.08 20.96 -24.18
N GLU A 122 22.49 22.11 -24.69
CA GLU A 122 23.35 22.20 -25.88
C GLU A 122 23.79 23.64 -26.06
N GLY A 123 25.10 23.84 -25.91
CA GLY A 123 25.81 25.09 -26.16
C GLY A 123 27.29 24.77 -26.34
N ILE A 124 27.60 23.75 -27.15
CA ILE A 124 28.97 23.46 -27.58
C ILE A 124 29.29 24.41 -28.75
N SER A 125 30.32 25.24 -28.60
CA SER A 125 31.48 25.28 -29.51
C SER A 125 32.06 26.68 -29.71
N LEU A 126 33.22 26.89 -29.08
CA LEU A 126 34.48 27.41 -29.67
C LEU A 126 34.42 28.57 -30.67
N THR A 127 35.02 29.70 -30.30
CA THR A 127 35.90 30.45 -31.21
C THR A 127 37.14 30.98 -30.49
N LEU A 128 38.29 30.67 -31.09
CA LEU A 128 39.66 31.11 -30.78
C LEU A 128 39.81 32.65 -30.72
N GLY A 129 40.77 33.09 -29.90
CA GLY A 129 41.90 33.89 -30.41
C GLY A 129 42.02 35.35 -29.93
N ARG A 130 43.27 35.71 -29.59
CA ARG A 130 43.85 37.04 -29.24
C ARG A 130 43.46 37.56 -27.85
N GLY A 131 44.35 37.77 -26.88
CA GLY A 131 45.74 38.21 -26.95
C GLY A 131 45.79 39.74 -26.87
N THR A 132 46.03 40.30 -25.66
CA THR A 132 46.82 41.52 -25.37
C THR A 132 46.70 41.94 -23.89
N GLY A 133 47.84 42.25 -23.28
CA GLY A 133 48.04 43.26 -22.22
C GLY A 133 47.59 42.88 -20.81
N ALA A 134 48.48 42.65 -19.85
CA ALA A 134 49.25 43.67 -19.12
C ALA A 134 48.37 44.56 -18.24
N LEU A 135 48.48 44.41 -16.91
CA LEU A 135 48.97 45.47 -16.02
C LEU A 135 48.95 44.98 -14.57
N TRP A 136 50.04 45.28 -13.89
CA TRP A 136 50.30 45.14 -12.47
C TRP A 136 49.45 46.14 -11.69
N GLU A 137 48.98 45.77 -10.49
CA GLU A 137 49.15 46.54 -9.23
C GLU A 137 48.68 45.70 -8.03
#